data_AF-A0AAU4ZKY0-F1
#
_entry.id   AF-A0AAU4ZKY0-F1
#
_cell.length_a   1.000
_cell.length_b   1.000
_cell.length_c   1.000
_cell.angle_alpha   90.00
_cell.angle_beta   90.00
_cell.angle_gamma   90.00
#
_symmetry.space_group_name_H-M   'P 1'
#
loop_
_entity.id
_entity.type
_entity.pdbx_description
1 polymer ?
#
loop_
_entity_poly.entity_id
_entity_poly.type
_entity_poly.pdbx_seq_one_letter_code
_entity_poly.pdbx_strand_id
1 'polypeptide(L)'
;MRRLEQAARSYFAGTKYAGGGITAVDYHQTVPVVVTELERITADPAGAAGKVWCRLGRDEWQTLTEALDNPDGDRLYAVQWEQARRRKAEREAAEREARRPVCTNCGAKFTDERWQYLLGRGRSWGDRTDELCGPCQDEHFAYLEAEQDARRRREEAAARAAAEPPETRSRGVFGIRRRR
;
A
#
# COMPACT_ATOMS: atom_id res chain seq x y z
N MET A 1 29.67 -43.83 -1.13
CA MET A 1 28.52 -42.90 -1.04
C MET A 1 28.80 -41.56 -1.69
N ARG A 2 29.77 -40.76 -1.21
CA ARG A 2 30.03 -39.39 -1.71
C ARG A 2 30.20 -39.25 -3.24
N ARG A 3 30.85 -40.21 -3.91
CA ARG A 3 31.01 -40.17 -5.38
C ARG A 3 29.68 -40.30 -6.13
N LEU A 4 28.78 -41.17 -5.67
CA LEU A 4 27.44 -41.35 -6.25
C LEU A 4 26.61 -40.07 -6.06
N GLU A 5 26.63 -39.54 -4.84
CA GLU A 5 25.90 -38.31 -4.51
C GLU A 5 26.42 -37.11 -5.30
N GLN A 6 27.73 -36.94 -5.46
CA GLN A 6 28.29 -35.87 -6.29
C GLN A 6 27.91 -36.02 -7.77
N ALA A 7 27.98 -37.23 -8.32
CA ALA A 7 27.72 -37.47 -9.74
C ALA A 7 26.24 -37.29 -10.12
N ALA A 8 25.32 -37.59 -9.20
CA ALA A 8 23.88 -37.56 -9.45
C ALA A 8 23.14 -36.57 -8.53
N ARG A 9 23.83 -35.55 -7.99
CA ARG A 9 23.28 -34.62 -6.98
C ARG A 9 21.97 -33.98 -7.44
N SER A 10 21.85 -33.63 -8.71
CA SER A 10 20.65 -33.00 -9.28
C SER A 10 19.38 -33.85 -9.18
N TYR A 11 19.51 -35.18 -9.08
CA TYR A 11 18.37 -36.09 -8.96
C TYR A 11 17.92 -36.31 -7.51
N PHE A 12 18.78 -35.97 -6.55
CA PHE A 12 18.56 -36.24 -5.13
C PHE A 12 18.35 -34.95 -4.32
N ALA A 13 19.06 -33.88 -4.69
CA ALA A 13 18.95 -32.58 -4.05
C ALA A 13 17.61 -31.95 -4.40
N GLY A 14 16.90 -31.50 -3.36
CA GLY A 14 15.69 -30.74 -3.54
C GLY A 14 15.98 -29.34 -4.09
N THR A 15 14.96 -28.74 -4.68
CA THR A 15 15.03 -27.39 -5.25
C THR A 15 14.49 -26.38 -4.24
N LYS A 16 15.17 -25.27 -4.02
CA LYS A 16 14.64 -24.20 -3.16
C LYS A 16 13.40 -23.60 -3.81
N TYR A 17 12.34 -23.38 -3.03
CA TYR A 17 11.19 -22.62 -3.53
C TYR A 17 11.61 -21.20 -3.90
N ALA A 18 10.96 -20.66 -4.94
CA ALA A 18 11.18 -19.28 -5.34
C ALA A 18 10.58 -18.31 -4.31
N GLY A 19 11.34 -17.28 -3.93
CA GLY A 19 10.87 -16.21 -3.04
C GLY A 19 11.95 -15.74 -2.06
N GLY A 20 12.09 -14.43 -1.91
CA GLY A 20 13.06 -13.84 -0.99
C GLY A 20 12.76 -14.22 0.47
N GLY A 21 13.73 -14.86 1.13
CA GLY A 21 13.62 -15.28 2.54
C GLY A 21 12.89 -16.60 2.77
N ILE A 22 12.65 -17.39 1.72
CA ILE A 22 12.12 -18.75 1.83
C ILE A 22 13.28 -19.74 1.94
N THR A 23 13.27 -20.57 2.99
CA THR A 23 14.26 -21.61 3.25
C THR A 23 13.74 -23.01 2.95
N ALA A 24 12.44 -23.14 2.69
CA ALA A 24 11.82 -24.41 2.30
C ALA A 24 12.45 -24.98 1.02
N VAL A 25 12.50 -26.31 0.95
CA VAL A 25 13.07 -27.07 -0.16
C VAL A 25 12.03 -28.07 -0.66
N ASP A 26 11.81 -28.08 -1.97
CA ASP A 26 10.94 -29.00 -2.70
C ASP A 26 11.71 -30.26 -3.09
N TYR A 27 11.23 -31.42 -2.64
CA TYR A 27 11.78 -32.72 -3.00
C TYR A 27 10.83 -33.59 -3.86
N HIS A 28 9.70 -33.06 -4.34
CA HIS A 28 8.70 -33.85 -5.08
C HIS A 28 9.22 -34.43 -6.39
N GLN A 29 10.17 -33.75 -7.04
CA GLN A 29 10.80 -34.21 -8.28
C GLN A 29 12.10 -34.99 -8.04
N THR A 30 12.42 -35.33 -6.79
CA THR A 30 13.66 -36.04 -6.44
C THR A 30 13.43 -37.52 -6.24
N VAL A 31 14.43 -38.34 -6.59
CA VAL A 31 14.42 -39.77 -6.31
C VAL A 31 14.88 -40.00 -4.86
N PRO A 32 14.06 -40.57 -3.96
CA PRO A 32 14.43 -40.78 -2.57
C PRO A 32 15.38 -41.98 -2.44
N VAL A 33 16.69 -41.72 -2.51
CA VAL A 33 17.72 -42.73 -2.23
C VAL A 33 18.18 -42.59 -0.79
N VAL A 34 17.88 -43.61 0.02
CA VAL A 34 18.27 -43.68 1.43
C VAL A 34 19.37 -44.72 1.60
N VAL A 35 20.38 -44.36 2.38
CA VAL A 35 21.58 -45.15 2.60
C VAL A 35 21.93 -45.20 4.08
N THR A 36 22.60 -46.27 4.49
CA THR A 36 23.09 -46.46 5.85
C THR A 36 24.39 -47.24 5.84
N GLU A 37 25.06 -47.28 6.99
CA GLU A 37 26.29 -48.04 7.22
C GLU A 37 26.02 -49.03 8.36
N LEU A 38 26.36 -50.30 8.16
CA LEU A 38 26.09 -51.35 9.17
C LEU A 38 26.75 -51.03 10.53
N GLU A 39 27.95 -50.46 10.49
CA GLU A 39 28.69 -50.02 11.68
C GLU A 39 27.90 -48.99 12.51
N ARG A 40 27.16 -48.09 11.85
CA ARG A 40 26.31 -47.10 12.52
C ARG A 40 25.09 -47.75 13.16
N ILE A 41 24.44 -48.68 12.45
CA ILE A 41 23.33 -49.45 13.01
C ILE A 41 23.80 -50.19 14.26
N THR A 42 24.99 -50.81 14.24
CA THR A 42 25.50 -51.52 15.42
C THR A 42 25.96 -50.61 16.56
N ALA A 43 26.38 -49.38 16.25
CA ALA A 43 26.87 -48.42 17.23
C ALA A 43 25.74 -47.62 17.90
N ASP A 44 24.60 -47.44 17.24
CA ASP A 44 23.45 -46.72 17.78
C ASP A 44 22.67 -47.62 18.77
N PRO A 45 22.40 -47.17 20.01
CA PRO A 45 21.61 -47.94 20.98
C PRO A 45 20.19 -48.30 20.50
N ALA A 46 19.59 -47.48 19.62
CA ALA A 46 18.30 -47.74 18.99
C ALA A 46 18.44 -48.58 17.70
N GLY A 47 19.66 -48.92 17.31
CA GLY A 47 19.95 -49.71 16.11
C GLY A 47 19.42 -49.05 14.85
N ALA A 48 18.72 -49.83 14.02
CA ALA A 48 18.10 -49.36 12.79
C ALA A 48 16.95 -48.36 13.02
N ALA A 49 16.42 -48.26 14.25
CA ALA A 49 15.41 -47.25 14.59
C ALA A 49 16.04 -45.89 14.92
N GLY A 50 17.36 -45.83 15.10
CA GLY A 50 18.10 -44.60 15.40
C GLY A 50 18.28 -43.67 14.18
N LYS A 51 19.02 -42.58 14.41
CA LYS A 51 19.36 -41.60 13.36
C LYS A 51 20.58 -42.06 12.56
N VAL A 52 20.44 -43.21 11.92
CA VAL A 52 21.51 -43.91 11.20
C VAL A 52 21.27 -43.96 9.69
N TRP A 53 20.24 -43.29 9.19
CA TRP A 53 19.87 -43.25 7.77
C TRP A 53 20.21 -41.90 7.18
N CYS A 54 20.76 -41.86 5.98
CA CYS A 54 21.02 -40.62 5.25
C CYS A 54 20.27 -40.68 3.92
N ARG A 55 19.47 -39.66 3.63
CA ARG A 55 18.89 -39.46 2.30
C ARG A 55 19.86 -38.65 1.46
N LEU A 56 20.30 -39.20 0.33
CA LEU A 56 21.15 -38.45 -0.60
C LEU A 56 20.47 -37.13 -1.00
N GLY A 57 21.24 -36.06 -1.10
CA GLY A 57 20.71 -34.71 -1.31
C GLY A 57 20.32 -33.97 -0.02
N ARG A 58 20.38 -34.62 1.14
CA ARG A 58 20.36 -34.01 2.48
C ARG A 58 21.68 -34.32 3.19
N ASP A 59 22.22 -33.37 3.94
CA ASP A 59 23.52 -33.54 4.60
C ASP A 59 23.40 -34.21 6.00
N GLU A 60 22.19 -34.47 6.47
CA GLU A 60 21.90 -34.90 7.84
C GLU A 60 21.51 -36.38 7.96
N TRP A 61 21.97 -37.04 9.04
CA TRP A 61 21.52 -38.37 9.43
C TRP A 61 20.19 -38.29 10.18
N GLN A 62 19.27 -39.16 9.81
CA GLN A 62 17.85 -39.14 10.11
C GLN A 62 17.39 -40.56 10.50
N THR A 63 16.21 -40.64 11.10
CA THR A 63 15.48 -41.92 11.17
C THR A 63 15.01 -42.35 9.78
N LEU A 64 14.70 -43.63 9.59
CA LEU A 64 14.24 -44.12 8.28
C LEU A 64 12.98 -43.39 7.82
N THR A 65 12.05 -43.13 8.74
CA THR A 65 10.82 -42.38 8.46
C THR A 65 11.14 -40.96 7.99
N GLU A 66 11.94 -40.20 8.76
CA GLU A 66 12.35 -38.83 8.38
C GLU A 66 13.07 -38.77 7.02
N ALA A 67 13.92 -39.76 6.73
CA ALA A 67 14.66 -39.84 5.48
C ALA A 67 13.75 -40.12 4.28
N LEU A 68 12.78 -41.03 4.41
CA LEU A 68 11.80 -41.33 3.37
C LEU A 68 10.76 -40.22 3.21
N ASP A 69 10.45 -39.53 4.31
CA ASP A 69 9.43 -38.51 4.34
C ASP A 69 9.90 -37.21 3.65
N ASN A 70 8.92 -36.43 3.19
CA ASN A 70 9.10 -35.07 2.69
C ASN A 70 8.17 -34.09 3.45
N PRO A 71 8.14 -34.11 4.79
CA PRO A 71 6.94 -33.61 5.48
C PRO A 71 6.89 -32.09 5.59
N ASP A 72 8.00 -31.37 5.39
CA ASP A 72 8.04 -29.96 5.75
C ASP A 72 8.36 -29.00 4.60
N GLY A 73 8.69 -29.48 3.40
CA GLY A 73 8.94 -28.59 2.25
C GLY A 73 7.74 -27.70 1.95
N ASP A 74 6.58 -28.32 1.68
CA ASP A 74 5.35 -27.60 1.33
C ASP A 74 4.78 -26.82 2.52
N ARG A 75 4.76 -27.43 3.70
CA ARG A 75 4.18 -26.81 4.90
C ARG A 75 4.99 -25.58 5.33
N LEU A 76 6.32 -25.71 5.37
CA LEU A 76 7.20 -24.59 5.67
C LEU A 76 7.11 -23.53 4.58
N TYR A 77 7.04 -23.93 3.31
CA TYR A 77 6.84 -23.00 2.20
C TYR A 77 5.56 -22.19 2.38
N ALA A 78 4.42 -22.83 2.67
CA ALA A 78 3.13 -22.15 2.88
C ALA A 78 3.22 -21.10 3.99
N VAL A 79 3.79 -21.46 5.14
CA VAL A 79 3.97 -20.55 6.28
C VAL A 79 4.90 -19.38 5.93
N GLN A 80 6.06 -19.66 5.32
CA GLN A 80 7.03 -18.63 4.98
C GLN A 80 6.53 -17.71 3.87
N TRP A 81 5.79 -18.24 2.91
CA TRP A 81 5.16 -17.47 1.85
C TRP A 81 4.11 -16.51 2.42
N GLU A 82 3.26 -16.98 3.32
CA GLU A 82 2.27 -16.12 3.99
C GLU A 82 2.95 -15.02 4.81
N GLN A 83 4.00 -15.34 5.57
CA GLN A 83 4.79 -14.35 6.30
C GLN A 83 5.46 -13.34 5.36
N ALA A 84 6.05 -13.80 4.25
CA ALA A 84 6.66 -12.93 3.26
C ALA A 84 5.64 -11.99 2.64
N ARG A 85 4.44 -12.50 2.32
CA ARG A 85 3.32 -11.71 1.82
C ARG A 85 2.87 -10.67 2.84
N ARG A 86 2.74 -11.04 4.12
CA ARG A 86 2.38 -10.11 5.20
C ARG A 86 3.41 -9.00 5.36
N ARG A 87 4.70 -9.34 5.42
CA ARG A 87 5.80 -8.36 5.49
C ARG A 87 5.81 -7.43 4.28
N LYS A 88 5.52 -7.95 3.09
CA LYS A 88 5.42 -7.13 1.88
C LYS A 88 4.23 -6.15 1.97
N ALA A 89 3.06 -6.63 2.38
CA ALA A 89 1.88 -5.78 2.58
C ALA A 89 2.11 -4.71 3.67
N GLU A 90 2.77 -5.06 4.77
CA GLU A 90 3.16 -4.10 5.81
C GLU A 90 4.10 -3.01 5.28
N ARG A 91 5.09 -3.38 4.47
CA ARG A 91 6.00 -2.41 3.81
C ARG A 91 5.26 -1.53 2.83
N GLU A 92 4.44 -2.10 1.96
CA GLU A 92 3.63 -1.35 0.99
C GLU A 92 2.66 -0.40 1.71
N ALA A 93 2.06 -0.82 2.82
CA ALA A 93 1.21 0.02 3.64
C ALA A 93 1.99 1.17 4.29
N ALA A 94 3.19 0.90 4.82
CA ALA A 94 4.05 1.91 5.41
C ALA A 94 4.57 2.91 4.36
N GLU A 95 5.00 2.43 3.20
CA GLU A 95 5.43 3.25 2.06
C GLU A 95 4.28 4.10 1.51
N ARG A 96 3.09 3.50 1.40
CA ARG A 96 1.86 4.23 1.09
C ARG A 96 1.71 5.34 2.12
N GLU A 97 1.59 5.03 3.40
CA GLU A 97 1.36 6.02 4.47
C GLU A 97 2.44 7.12 4.53
N ALA A 98 3.69 6.80 4.22
CA ALA A 98 4.78 7.77 4.12
C ALA A 98 4.59 8.74 2.93
N ARG A 99 3.90 8.32 1.88
CA ARG A 99 3.54 9.14 0.71
C ARG A 99 2.19 9.86 0.86
N ARG A 100 1.52 9.74 2.01
CA ARG A 100 0.22 10.38 2.24
C ARG A 100 0.38 11.91 2.22
N PRO A 101 -0.34 12.62 1.33
CA PRO A 101 -0.28 14.08 1.26
C PRO A 101 -0.81 14.75 2.54
N VAL A 102 -0.35 15.98 2.76
CA VAL A 102 -0.78 16.85 3.85
C VAL A 102 -1.47 18.08 3.30
N CYS A 103 -2.47 18.58 4.03
CA CYS A 103 -3.19 19.79 3.70
C CYS A 103 -2.30 21.02 3.88
N THR A 104 -2.24 21.88 2.88
CA THR A 104 -1.47 23.14 2.97
C THR A 104 -2.11 24.18 3.90
N ASN A 105 -3.44 24.13 4.10
CA ASN A 105 -4.15 25.06 4.97
C ASN A 105 -4.08 24.65 6.46
N CYS A 106 -4.44 23.40 6.79
CA CYS A 106 -4.54 22.95 8.18
C CYS A 106 -3.41 22.00 8.63
N GLY A 107 -2.50 21.59 7.73
CA GLY A 107 -1.39 20.68 8.04
C GLY A 107 -1.79 19.23 8.29
N ALA A 108 -3.08 18.91 8.33
CA ALA A 108 -3.55 17.55 8.57
C ALA A 108 -3.26 16.63 7.38
N LYS A 109 -2.88 15.38 7.66
CA LYS A 109 -2.80 14.33 6.63
C LYS A 109 -4.17 14.10 6.00
N PHE A 110 -4.19 13.78 4.71
CA PHE A 110 -5.44 13.49 4.02
C PHE A 110 -6.11 12.22 4.55
N THR A 111 -7.45 12.19 4.52
CA THR A 111 -8.20 10.96 4.75
C THR A 111 -7.92 9.96 3.63
N ASP A 112 -8.13 8.67 3.90
CA ASP A 112 -7.96 7.63 2.88
C ASP A 112 -8.84 7.87 1.66
N GLU A 113 -10.08 8.31 1.87
CA GLU A 113 -11.05 8.65 0.82
C GLU A 113 -10.55 9.80 -0.07
N ARG A 114 -10.10 10.92 0.53
CA ARG A 114 -9.57 12.08 -0.21
C ARG A 114 -8.33 11.70 -1.01
N TRP A 115 -7.44 10.93 -0.40
CA TRP A 115 -6.22 10.51 -1.06
C TRP A 115 -6.48 9.52 -2.20
N GLN A 116 -7.41 8.59 -2.02
CA GLN A 116 -7.82 7.65 -3.07
C GLN A 116 -8.50 8.38 -4.24
N TYR A 117 -9.30 9.41 -3.94
CA TYR A 117 -9.87 10.31 -4.94
C TYR A 117 -8.78 10.98 -5.81
N LEU A 118 -7.72 11.49 -5.18
CA LEU A 118 -6.61 12.14 -5.91
C LEU A 118 -5.79 11.15 -6.75
N LEU A 119 -5.58 9.93 -6.27
CA LEU A 119 -4.92 8.88 -7.05
C LEU A 119 -5.75 8.49 -8.29
N GLY A 120 -7.08 8.49 -8.18
CA GLY A 120 -8.00 8.14 -9.28
C GLY A 120 -8.13 9.21 -10.37
N ARG A 121 -7.94 10.50 -10.05
CA ARG A 121 -8.02 11.61 -11.03
C ARG A 121 -6.84 11.66 -12.02
N GLY A 122 -5.74 10.97 -11.74
CA GLY A 122 -4.50 11.07 -12.52
C GLY A 122 -3.79 12.43 -12.37
N ARG A 123 -2.55 12.54 -12.86
CA ARG A 123 -1.70 13.74 -12.71
C ARG A 123 -2.12 14.96 -13.56
N SER A 124 -3.30 14.96 -14.19
CA SER A 124 -3.54 15.92 -15.27
C SER A 124 -3.99 17.31 -14.82
N TRP A 125 -4.46 17.53 -13.60
CA TRP A 125 -4.84 18.88 -13.17
C TRP A 125 -4.50 19.12 -11.70
N GLY A 126 -3.36 19.78 -11.45
CA GLY A 126 -3.02 20.36 -10.16
C GLY A 126 -3.80 21.65 -9.94
N ASP A 127 -5.08 21.51 -9.59
CA ASP A 127 -5.82 22.64 -9.03
C ASP A 127 -5.33 22.91 -7.61
N ARG A 128 -5.31 24.18 -7.18
CA ARG A 128 -4.91 24.56 -5.81
C ARG A 128 -5.79 23.87 -4.76
N THR A 129 -6.98 23.40 -5.14
CA THR A 129 -7.87 22.64 -4.28
C THR A 129 -7.41 21.21 -4.01
N ASP A 130 -6.53 20.63 -4.84
CA ASP A 130 -5.97 19.28 -4.62
C ASP A 130 -4.94 19.23 -3.48
N GLU A 131 -4.45 20.39 -3.06
CA GLU A 131 -3.60 20.56 -1.88
C GLU A 131 -4.40 20.71 -0.57
N LEU A 132 -5.73 20.79 -0.67
CA LEU A 132 -6.63 20.94 0.48
C LEU A 132 -7.26 19.61 0.88
N CYS A 133 -7.39 19.40 2.19
CA CYS A 133 -8.24 18.33 2.72
C CYS A 133 -9.72 18.65 2.44
N GLY A 134 -10.58 17.63 2.46
CA GLY A 134 -12.01 17.77 2.15
C GLY A 134 -12.69 18.96 2.85
N PRO A 135 -12.57 19.11 4.18
CA PRO A 135 -13.17 20.24 4.89
C PRO A 135 -12.65 21.61 4.42
N CYS A 136 -11.33 21.77 4.26
CA CYS A 136 -10.76 23.03 3.79
C CYS A 136 -11.11 23.32 2.31
N GLN A 137 -11.31 22.27 1.51
CA GLN A 137 -11.78 22.40 0.14
C GLN A 137 -13.24 22.89 0.10
N ASP A 138 -14.10 22.33 0.95
CA ASP A 138 -15.50 22.74 1.05
C ASP A 138 -15.63 24.19 1.52
N GLU A 139 -14.84 24.59 2.53
CA GLU A 139 -14.75 25.98 2.97
C GLU A 139 -14.27 26.92 1.86
N HIS A 140 -13.28 26.49 1.06
CA HIS A 140 -12.78 27.27 -0.07
C HIS A 140 -13.87 27.50 -1.13
N PHE A 141 -14.64 26.46 -1.46
CA PHE A 141 -15.76 26.60 -2.41
C PHE A 141 -16.89 27.45 -1.84
N ALA A 142 -17.23 27.29 -0.56
CA ALA A 142 -18.24 28.12 0.10
C ALA A 142 -17.86 29.61 0.10
N TYR A 143 -16.57 29.91 0.31
CA TYR A 143 -16.07 31.28 0.21
C TYR A 143 -16.24 31.86 -1.21
N LEU A 144 -15.84 31.10 -2.24
CA LEU A 144 -15.96 31.52 -3.63
C LEU A 144 -17.42 31.75 -4.04
N GLU A 145 -18.34 30.89 -3.59
CA GLU A 145 -19.77 31.04 -3.84
C GLU A 145 -20.33 32.30 -3.17
N ALA A 146 -19.98 32.53 -1.91
CA ALA A 146 -20.39 33.74 -1.18
C ALA A 146 -19.85 35.02 -1.83
N GLU A 147 -18.62 35.01 -2.35
CA GLU A 147 -18.04 36.15 -3.06
C GLU A 147 -18.79 36.43 -4.38
N GLN A 148 -19.13 35.38 -5.13
CA GLN A 148 -19.93 35.52 -6.36
C GLN A 148 -21.32 36.07 -6.08
N ASP A 149 -21.98 35.61 -5.02
CA ASP A 149 -23.27 36.13 -4.56
C ASP A 149 -23.18 37.60 -4.16
N ALA A 150 -22.14 37.98 -3.41
CA ALA A 150 -21.92 39.37 -3.04
C ALA A 150 -21.70 40.25 -4.28
N ARG A 151 -20.98 39.76 -5.29
CA ARG A 151 -20.79 40.46 -6.56
C ARG A 151 -22.11 40.65 -7.31
N ARG A 152 -22.90 39.59 -7.46
CA ARG A 152 -24.24 39.66 -8.08
C ARG A 152 -25.14 40.68 -7.39
N ARG A 153 -25.21 40.65 -6.06
CA ARG A 153 -26.01 41.62 -5.29
C ARG A 153 -25.55 43.07 -5.49
N ARG A 154 -24.25 43.31 -5.59
CA ARG A 154 -23.69 44.65 -5.88
C ARG A 154 -24.06 45.12 -7.28
N GLU A 155 -23.97 44.23 -8.28
CA GLU A 155 -24.35 44.54 -9.66
C GLU A 155 -25.85 44.85 -9.76
N GLU A 156 -26.72 44.05 -9.13
CA GLU A 156 -28.15 44.33 -9.09
C GLU A 156 -28.49 45.62 -8.33
N ALA A 157 -27.80 45.91 -7.23
CA ALA A 157 -27.99 47.17 -6.50
C ALA A 157 -27.55 48.38 -7.34
N ALA A 158 -26.44 48.27 -8.07
CA ALA A 158 -25.98 49.31 -8.99
C ALA A 158 -26.96 49.51 -10.16
N ALA A 159 -27.51 48.42 -10.72
CA ALA A 159 -28.52 48.49 -11.76
C ALA A 159 -29.82 49.13 -11.26
N ARG A 160 -30.26 48.79 -10.03
CA ARG A 160 -31.41 49.43 -9.38
C ARG A 160 -31.19 50.93 -9.17
N ALA A 161 -30.02 51.32 -8.65
CA ALA A 161 -29.67 52.73 -8.45
C ALA A 161 -29.57 53.53 -9.77
N ALA A 162 -29.07 52.90 -10.85
CA ALA A 162 -29.00 53.53 -12.17
C ALA A 162 -30.38 53.68 -12.85
N ALA A 163 -31.35 52.83 -12.50
CA ALA A 163 -32.72 52.91 -12.98
C ALA A 163 -33.58 53.92 -12.20
N GLU A 164 -33.09 54.42 -11.06
CA GLU A 164 -33.78 55.42 -10.25
C GLU A 164 -33.59 56.82 -10.89
N PRO A 165 -34.67 57.51 -11.30
CA PRO A 165 -34.54 58.81 -11.97
C PRO A 165 -34.02 59.88 -10.99
N PRO A 166 -33.17 60.83 -11.44
CA PRO A 166 -32.61 61.83 -10.54
C PRO A 166 -33.72 62.69 -9.92
N GLU A 167 -33.74 62.75 -8.58
CA GLU A 167 -34.64 63.64 -7.83
C GLU A 167 -34.55 65.07 -8.37
N THR A 168 -35.69 65.59 -8.81
CA THR A 168 -35.82 66.96 -9.30
C THR A 168 -35.61 67.92 -8.14
N ARG A 169 -34.40 68.47 -8.01
CA ARG A 169 -34.13 69.60 -7.11
C ARG A 169 -35.04 70.78 -7.49
N SER A 170 -36.05 71.02 -6.68
CA SER A 170 -36.89 72.21 -6.74
C SER A 170 -36.03 73.47 -6.56
N ARG A 171 -35.90 74.25 -7.64
CA ARG A 171 -35.20 75.55 -7.61
C ARG A 171 -35.97 76.50 -6.68
N GLY A 172 -35.30 76.97 -5.62
CA GLY A 172 -35.80 78.00 -4.73
C GLY A 172 -36.19 79.28 -5.49
N VAL A 173 -37.37 79.79 -5.17
CA VAL A 173 -37.94 81.03 -5.70
C VAL A 173 -37.16 82.22 -5.11
N PHE A 174 -36.26 82.81 -5.90
CA PHE A 174 -35.68 84.13 -5.62
C PHE A 174 -36.70 85.24 -5.90
N GLY A 175 -36.72 86.24 -5.02
CA GLY A 175 -37.81 87.20 -4.87
C GLY A 175 -37.86 88.35 -5.87
N ILE A 176 -39.01 89.06 -5.87
CA ILE A 176 -39.19 90.35 -6.52
C ILE A 176 -39.92 91.30 -5.58
N ARG A 177 -39.18 92.32 -5.12
CA ARG A 177 -39.68 93.61 -4.62
C ARG A 177 -40.50 94.30 -5.72
N ARG A 178 -41.66 94.89 -5.39
CA ARG A 178 -42.16 96.07 -6.10
C ARG A 178 -42.59 97.16 -5.11
N ARG A 179 -41.98 98.33 -5.30
CA ARG A 179 -42.43 99.63 -4.81
C ARG A 179 -43.62 100.08 -5.67
N ARG A 180 -44.69 100.56 -5.05
CA ARG A 180 -45.28 101.90 -5.24
C ARG A 180 -46.50 102.05 -4.35
#